data_AF-A0A923D170-F1
#
_entry.id   AF-A0A923D170-F1
#
_cell.length_a   1.000
_cell.length_b   1.000
_cell.length_c   1.000
_cell.angle_alpha   90.00
_cell.angle_beta   90.00
_cell.angle_gamma   90.00
#
_symmetry.space_group_name_H-M   'P 1'
#
loop_
_entity.id
_entity.type
_entity.pdbx_description
1 polymer ?
#
loop_
_entity_poly.entity_id
_entity_poly.type
_entity_poly.pdbx_seq_one_letter_code
_entity_poly.pdbx_strand_id
1 'polypeptide(L)' 'MEISFLTRPGCANGPLMAARLRAAIEAHAIEATVTIIDASTLPSEDERTGYGTPTVLVAGRDLFGHSTPGAAAPT' A
#
# COMPACT_ATOMS: atom_id res chain seq x y z
N MET A 1 -8.94 -0.86 -11.62
CA MET A 1 -8.12 -1.64 -10.67
C MET A 1 -8.06 -0.90 -9.33
N GLU A 2 -8.16 -1.59 -8.21
CA GLU A 2 -8.06 -0.95 -6.88
C GLU A 2 -6.61 -0.97 -6.39
N ILE A 3 -6.07 0.22 -6.08
CA ILE A 3 -4.73 0.39 -5.52
C ILE A 3 -4.86 1.15 -4.19
N SER A 4 -4.30 0.59 -3.13
CA SER A 4 -4.18 1.26 -1.83
C SER A 4 -2.73 1.64 -1.57
N PHE A 5 -2.48 2.91 -1.25
CA PHE A 5 -1.18 3.39 -0.82
C PHE A 5 -1.19 3.62 0.69
N LEU A 6 -0.57 2.70 1.43
CA LEU A 6 -0.44 2.78 2.88
C LEU A 6 0.73 3.70 3.25
N THR A 7 0.45 4.73 4.03
CA THR A 7 1.45 5.68 4.54
C THR A 7 1.10 6.07 5.99
N ARG A 8 1.93 6.91 6.61
CA ARG A 8 1.68 7.54 7.92
C ARG A 8 2.21 8.99 7.88
N PRO A 9 1.73 9.88 8.78
CA PRO A 9 2.29 11.21 8.93
C PRO A 9 3.80 11.14 9.18
N GLY A 10 4.57 11.95 8.46
CA GLY A 10 6.03 11.98 8.60
C GLY A 10 6.79 10.80 7.97
N CYS A 11 6.14 9.94 7.18
CA CYS A 11 6.82 8.86 6.46
C CYS A 11 7.84 9.45 5.45
N ALA A 12 9.13 9.33 5.75
CA ALA A 12 10.22 9.95 4.98
C ALA A 12 10.19 9.58 3.49
N ASN A 13 9.89 8.32 3.18
CA ASN A 13 9.83 7.82 1.81
C ASN A 13 8.42 7.92 1.18
N GLY A 14 7.42 8.38 1.93
CA GLY A 14 6.03 8.48 1.49
C GLY A 14 5.84 9.36 0.26
N PRO A 15 6.33 10.62 0.24
CA PRO A 15 6.21 11.50 -0.92
C PRO A 15 6.88 10.93 -2.18
N LEU A 16 8.06 10.32 -2.02
CA LEU A 16 8.79 9.72 -3.14
C LEU A 16 8.05 8.51 -3.71
N MET A 17 7.51 7.64 -2.86
CA MET A 17 6.76 6.47 -3.31
C MET A 17 5.45 6.89 -4.00
N ALA A 18 4.73 7.88 -3.48
CA ALA A 18 3.51 8.41 -4.11
C ALA A 18 3.77 8.97 -5.51
N ALA A 19 4.85 9.75 -5.68
CA ALA A 19 5.25 10.27 -6.98
C ALA A 19 5.59 9.15 -7.99
N ARG A 20 6.30 8.11 -7.55
CA ARG A 20 6.64 6.95 -8.37
C ARG A 20 5.43 6.12 -8.76
N LEU A 21 4.50 5.90 -7.82
CA LEU A 21 3.25 5.20 -8.09
C LEU A 21 2.43 5.93 -9.16
N ARG A 22 2.28 7.26 -9.01
CA ARG A 22 1.57 8.09 -10.01
C ARG A 22 2.24 8.00 -11.39
N ALA A 23 3.56 8.15 -11.45
CA ALA A 23 4.31 8.08 -12.70
C ALA A 23 4.15 6.72 -13.39
N ALA A 24 4.13 5.61 -12.63
CA ALA A 24 3.92 4.28 -13.18
C ALA A 24 2.50 4.10 -13.76
N ILE A 25 1.48 4.59 -13.06
CA ILE A 25 0.09 4.54 -13.52
C ILE A 25 -0.06 5.33 -14.84
N GLU A 26 0.50 6.53 -14.92
CA GLU A 26 0.46 7.37 -16.11
C GLU A 26 1.23 6.74 -17.28
N ALA A 27 2.47 6.28 -17.05
CA ALA A 27 3.33 5.72 -18.09
C ALA A 27 2.77 4.46 -18.75
N HIS A 28 1.98 3.68 -18.00
CA HIS A 28 1.38 2.43 -18.47
C HIS A 28 -0.13 2.54 -18.75
N ALA A 29 -0.70 3.75 -18.70
CA ALA A 29 -2.13 4.00 -18.88
C ALA A 29 -3.01 3.05 -18.04
N ILE A 30 -2.61 2.82 -16.78
CA ILE A 30 -3.31 1.88 -15.89
C ILE A 30 -4.61 2.55 -15.43
N GLU A 31 -5.75 1.95 -15.75
CA GLU A 31 -7.04 2.37 -15.19
C GLU A 31 -7.16 1.88 -13.74
N ALA A 32 -6.77 2.74 -12.80
CA ALA A 32 -6.78 2.44 -11.37
C ALA A 32 -7.41 3.54 -10.52
N THR A 33 -8.19 3.12 -9.51
CA THR A 33 -8.61 3.95 -8.39
C THR A 33 -7.51 3.86 -7.32
N VAL A 34 -6.85 4.97 -7.01
CA VAL A 34 -5.81 5.02 -5.98
C VAL A 34 -6.37 5.66 -4.72
N THR A 35 -6.38 4.89 -3.63
CA THR A 35 -6.74 5.38 -2.29
C THR A 35 -5.50 5.52 -1.43
N ILE A 36 -5.26 6.71 -0.88
CA ILE A 36 -4.20 6.94 0.12
C ILE A 36 -4.79 6.66 1.50
N ILE A 37 -4.12 5.81 2.27
CA ILE A 37 -4.59 5.36 3.58
C ILE A 37 -3.54 5.68 4.61
N ASP A 38 -3.94 6.41 5.64
CA ASP A 38 -3.14 6.57 6.84
C ASP A 38 -3.27 5.32 7.70
N ALA A 39 -2.22 4.50 7.73
CA ALA A 39 -2.18 3.27 8.50
C ALA A 39 -2.24 3.52 10.02
N SER A 40 -1.95 4.73 10.49
CA SER A 40 -2.03 5.09 11.92
C SER A 40 -3.45 5.35 12.40
N THR A 41 -4.40 5.56 11.48
CA THR A 41 -5.83 5.78 11.81
C THR A 41 -6.68 4.52 11.67
N LEU A 42 -6.10 3.40 11.24
CA LEU A 42 -6.81 2.14 11.08
C LEU A 42 -7.08 1.47 12.44
N PRO A 43 -8.17 0.69 12.57
CA PRO A 43 -8.39 -0.16 13.73
C PRO A 43 -7.23 -1.14 13.94
N SER A 44 -6.96 -1.50 15.20
CA SER A 44 -5.86 -2.41 15.57
C SER A 44 -5.96 -3.79 14.92
N GLU A 45 -7.17 -4.23 14.61
CA GLU A 45 -7.48 -5.53 14.01
C GLU A 45 -7.35 -5.53 12.48
N ASP A 46 -7.18 -4.35 11.87
CA ASP A 46 -7.01 -4.24 10.44
C ASP A 46 -5.64 -4.79 10.04
N GLU A 47 -5.62 -5.85 9.24
CA GLU A 47 -4.40 -6.53 8.78
C GLU A 47 -3.40 -5.56 8.13
N ARG A 48 -3.90 -4.45 7.56
CA ARG A 48 -3.04 -3.45 6.91
C ARG A 48 -2.12 -2.72 7.88
N THR A 49 -2.46 -2.69 9.18
CA THR A 49 -1.62 -2.08 10.22
C THR A 49 -0.27 -2.77 10.38
N GLY A 50 -0.20 -4.06 10.04
CA GLY A 50 1.03 -4.84 10.12
C GLY A 50 2.00 -4.60 8.96
N TYR A 51 1.58 -3.91 7.88
CA TYR A 51 2.51 -3.58 6.81
C TYR A 51 3.45 -2.46 7.26
N GLY A 52 4.69 -2.50 6.78
CA GLY A 52 5.58 -1.35 6.82
C GLY A 52 4.97 -0.17 6.04
N THR A 53 5.46 1.03 6.29
CA THR A 53 5.07 2.20 5.48
C THR A 53 6.32 2.89 4.92
N PRO A 54 6.33 3.24 3.63
CA PRO A 54 5.21 3.16 2.68
C PRO A 54 5.01 1.75 2.08
N THR A 55 3.76 1.38 1.78
CA THR A 55 3.41 0.11 1.10
C THR A 55 2.33 0.36 0.04
N VAL A 56 2.40 -0.35 -1.09
CA VAL A 56 1.37 -0.33 -2.14
C VAL A 56 0.69 -1.68 -2.18
N LEU A 57 -0.63 -1.69 -2.03
CA LEU A 57 -1.45 -2.89 -2.21
C LEU A 57 -2.22 -2.79 -3.53
N VAL A 58 -2.18 -3.84 -4.34
CA VAL A 58 -2.99 -4.00 -5.54
C VAL A 58 -4.04 -5.06 -5.27
N ALA A 59 -5.32 -4.69 -5.35
CA ALA A 59 -6.45 -5.55 -4.98
C ALA A 59 -6.26 -6.23 -3.61
N GLY A 60 -5.75 -5.47 -2.62
CA GLY A 60 -5.52 -5.93 -1.25
C GLY A 60 -4.24 -6.74 -1.01
N ARG A 61 -3.41 -6.96 -2.04
CA ARG A 61 -2.15 -7.72 -1.93
C ARG A 61 -0.94 -6.83 -2.12
N ASP A 62 0.15 -7.09 -1.40
CA ASP A 62 1.39 -6.35 -1.57
C ASP A 62 1.89 -6.42 -3.02
N LEU A 63 2.25 -5.26 -3.58
CA LEU A 63 2.70 -5.12 -4.96
C LEU A 63 3.92 -6.01 -5.28
N PHE A 64 4.78 -6.27 -4.30
CA PHE A 64 6.00 -7.06 -4.45
C PHE A 64 5.81 -8.52 -3.99
N GLY A 65 4.60 -8.92 -3.63
CA GLY A 65 4.26 -10.30 -3.27
C GLY A 65 4.61 -10.68 -1.84
N HIS A 66 4.85 -9.73 -0.94
CA HIS A 66 4.98 -10.05 0.49
C HIS A 66 3.66 -10.61 1.04
N SER A 67 3.76 -11.57 1.96
CA SER A 67 2.60 -12.12 2.66
C SER A 67 1.89 -11.03 3.45
N THR A 68 0.56 -11.13 3.51
CA THR A 68 -0.22 -10.27 4.41
C THR A 68 0.28 -10.44 5.85
N PRO A 69 0.63 -9.35 6.55
CA PRO A 69 1.04 -9.39 7.95
C PRO A 69 -0.02 -10.10 8.80
N GLY A 70 0.40 -11.09 9.58
CA GLY A 70 -0.50 -11.90 10.40
C GLY A 70 -1.11 -13.11 9.68
N ALA A 71 -0.98 -13.23 8.35
CA ALA A 71 -1.28 -14.48 7.67
C ALA A 71 -0.24 -15.54 8.07
N ALA A 72 -0.71 -16.68 8.59
CA ALA A 72 0.16 -17.82 8.82
C ALA A 72 0.86 -18.21 7.51
N ALA A 73 2.18 -18.44 7.54
CA ALA A 73 2.88 -18.98 6.39
C ALA A 73 2.24 -20.31 5.98
N PRO A 74 1.99 -20.58 4.68
CA PRO A 74 1.48 -21.87 4.27
C PRO A 74 2.51 -22.96 4.66
N THR A 75 2.05 -23.93 5.45
CA THR A 75 2.79 -25.16 5.82
C THR A 75 2.94 -26.10 4.64
#